data_AF-A0A951A0K9-F1
#
_entry.id   AF-A0A951A0K9-F1
#
_cell.length_a   1.000
_cell.length_b   1.000
_cell.length_c   1.000
_cell.angle_alpha   90.00
_cell.angle_beta   90.00
_cell.angle_gamma   90.00
#
_symmetry.space_group_name_H-M   'P 1'
#
loop_
_entity.id
_entity.type
_entity.pdbx_description
1 polymer ?
#
loop_
_entity_poly.entity_id
_entity_poly.type
_entity_poly.pdbx_seq_one_letter_code
_entity_poly.pdbx_strand_id
1 'polypeptide(L)'
;VGRFYLEKHQYTAAINRFRQVVAHYQTTRHVEEALERLTEAYFALGVTNEAQTAAAVLGHNFPDSPWYKDAYKLLQTNGLEPREDKGSWLSRAMQGFKSIAAF
;
A
#
# COMPACT_ATOMS: atom_id res chain seq x y z
N VAL A 1 -3.31 15.07 -0.12
CA VAL A 1 -3.90 13.87 0.52
C VAL A 1 -4.99 14.17 1.55
N GLY A 2 -4.82 15.15 2.47
CA GLY A 2 -5.77 15.43 3.57
C GLY A 2 -7.21 15.90 3.20
N ARG A 3 -7.67 15.71 1.96
CA ARG A 3 -9.02 16.13 1.51
C ARG A 3 -9.88 15.02 0.87
N PHE A 4 -9.44 13.77 0.86
CA PHE A 4 -10.24 12.68 0.26
C PHE A 4 -11.16 11.94 1.25
N TYR A 5 -11.36 12.48 2.46
CA TYR A 5 -11.88 11.73 3.61
C TYR A 5 -13.40 11.70 3.83
N LEU A 6 -14.23 12.08 2.86
CA LEU A 6 -15.65 12.34 3.12
C LEU A 6 -16.68 11.44 2.44
N GLU A 7 -16.30 10.31 1.86
CA GLU A 7 -17.28 9.32 1.39
C GLU A 7 -16.94 7.91 1.87
N LYS A 8 -17.48 7.55 3.04
CA LYS A 8 -17.30 6.23 3.71
C LYS A 8 -17.64 5.01 2.84
N HIS A 9 -18.19 5.18 1.64
CA HIS A 9 -18.46 4.10 0.67
C HIS A 9 -17.40 3.95 -0.43
N GLN A 10 -16.51 4.93 -0.61
CA GLN A 10 -15.51 4.87 -1.68
C GLN A 10 -14.25 4.10 -1.27
N TYR A 11 -13.92 3.99 0.03
CA TYR A 11 -12.70 3.30 0.47
C TYR A 11 -12.70 1.82 0.13
N THR A 12 -13.78 1.10 0.40
CA THR A 12 -13.87 -0.32 0.08
C THR A 12 -13.80 -0.55 -1.43
N ALA A 13 -14.46 0.30 -2.22
CA ALA A 13 -14.40 0.25 -3.68
C ALA A 13 -12.99 0.60 -4.22
N ALA A 14 -12.33 1.61 -3.65
CA ALA A 14 -10.97 2.00 -3.97
C ALA A 14 -9.99 0.87 -3.65
N ILE A 15 -10.09 0.27 -2.46
CA ILE A 15 -9.32 -0.90 -2.06
C ILE A 15 -9.49 -2.00 -3.10
N ASN A 16 -10.72 -2.38 -3.45
CA ASN A 16 -10.95 -3.43 -4.44
C ASN A 16 -10.30 -3.13 -5.81
N ARG A 17 -10.32 -1.87 -6.26
CA ARG A 17 -9.66 -1.45 -7.51
C ARG A 17 -8.15 -1.55 -7.41
N PHE A 18 -7.55 -0.98 -6.36
CA PHE A 18 -6.09 -0.99 -6.21
C PHE A 18 -5.53 -2.37 -5.90
N ARG A 19 -6.30 -3.24 -5.24
CA ARG A 19 -5.99 -4.68 -5.10
C ARG A 19 -5.80 -5.35 -6.46
N GLN A 20 -6.68 -5.07 -7.42
CA GLN A 20 -6.54 -5.60 -8.79
C GLN A 20 -5.30 -5.02 -9.48
N VAL A 21 -5.01 -3.74 -9.30
CA VAL A 21 -3.81 -3.12 -9.87
C VAL A 21 -2.54 -3.82 -9.39
N VAL A 22 -2.40 -4.00 -8.07
CA VAL A 22 -1.23 -4.66 -7.47
C VAL A 22 -1.15 -6.13 -7.86
N ALA A 23 -2.29 -6.83 -7.95
CA ALA A 23 -2.31 -8.24 -8.33
C ALA A 23 -1.93 -8.48 -9.80
N HIS A 24 -2.26 -7.55 -10.72
CA HIS A 24 -2.17 -7.79 -12.16
C HIS A 24 -1.11 -6.96 -12.90
N TYR A 25 -0.64 -5.83 -12.37
CA TYR A 25 0.18 -4.86 -13.13
C TYR A 25 1.56 -4.60 -12.50
N GLN A 26 2.26 -5.66 -12.13
CA GLN A 26 3.39 -5.68 -11.18
C GLN A 26 4.65 -4.86 -11.55
N THR A 27 4.81 -4.30 -12.75
CA THR A 27 6.09 -3.70 -13.21
C THR A 27 6.04 -2.21 -13.55
N THR A 28 5.05 -1.47 -13.08
CA THR A 28 4.83 -0.06 -13.50
C THR A 28 4.72 0.92 -12.34
N ARG A 29 4.91 2.21 -12.63
CA ARG A 29 4.63 3.33 -11.71
C ARG A 29 3.22 3.29 -11.10
N HIS A 30 2.29 2.60 -11.74
CA HIS A 30 0.93 2.41 -11.23
C HIS A 30 0.88 1.52 -9.99
N VAL A 31 1.85 0.62 -9.79
CA VAL A 31 1.94 -0.21 -8.57
C VAL A 31 2.34 0.64 -7.38
N GLU A 32 3.32 1.55 -7.56
CA GLU A 32 3.77 2.46 -6.51
C GLU A 32 2.61 3.30 -5.98
N GLU A 33 1.88 3.95 -6.91
CA GLU A 33 0.69 4.74 -6.57
C GLU A 33 -0.40 3.86 -5.94
N ALA A 34 -0.68 2.67 -6.50
CA ALA A 34 -1.71 1.79 -5.96
C ALA A 34 -1.42 1.33 -4.52
N LEU A 35 -0.15 1.02 -4.20
CA LEU A 35 0.26 0.66 -2.84
C LEU A 35 0.13 1.84 -1.86
N GLU A 36 0.41 3.05 -2.31
CA GLU A 36 0.21 4.26 -1.51
C GLU A 36 -1.29 4.52 -1.26
N ARG A 37 -2.14 4.43 -2.29
CA ARG A 37 -3.60 4.55 -2.12
C ARG A 37 -4.20 3.46 -1.25
N LEU A 38 -3.66 2.24 -1.29
CA LEU A 38 -4.03 1.18 -0.35
C LEU A 38 -3.63 1.56 1.08
N THR A 39 -2.45 2.14 1.28
CA THR A 39 -2.00 2.65 2.58
C THR A 39 -2.98 3.70 3.10
N GLU A 40 -3.30 4.72 2.29
CA GLU A 40 -4.27 5.76 2.63
C GLU A 40 -5.63 5.17 3.02
N ALA A 41 -6.18 4.28 2.20
CA ALA A 41 -7.51 3.72 2.39
C ALA A 41 -7.60 2.83 3.64
N TYR A 42 -6.61 1.97 3.88
CA TYR A 42 -6.58 1.15 5.09
C TYR A 42 -6.34 1.99 6.35
N PHE A 43 -5.47 2.99 6.27
CA PHE A 43 -5.24 3.93 7.37
C PHE A 43 -6.53 4.69 7.73
N ALA A 44 -7.25 5.19 6.72
CA ALA A 44 -8.53 5.87 6.88
C ALA A 44 -9.59 5.01 7.59
N LEU A 45 -9.60 3.71 7.31
CA LEU A 45 -10.55 2.76 7.89
C LEU A 45 -10.09 2.22 9.26
N GLY A 46 -8.93 2.63 9.78
CA GLY A 46 -8.36 2.10 11.02
C GLY A 46 -7.82 0.67 10.89
N VAL A 47 -7.66 0.16 9.67
CA VAL A 47 -7.11 -1.16 9.37
C VAL A 47 -5.59 -1.04 9.33
N THR A 48 -5.00 -0.79 10.50
CA THR A 48 -3.60 -0.35 10.63
C THR A 48 -2.59 -1.38 10.15
N ASN A 49 -2.81 -2.67 10.40
CA ASN A 49 -1.90 -3.73 9.95
C ASN A 49 -1.75 -3.75 8.43
N GLU A 50 -2.85 -3.64 7.69
CA GLU A 50 -2.85 -3.61 6.23
C GLU A 50 -2.25 -2.31 5.69
N ALA A 51 -2.47 -1.17 6.36
CA ALA A 51 -1.82 0.09 6.01
C ALA A 51 -0.30 0.00 6.16
N GLN A 52 0.17 -0.50 7.31
CA GLN A 52 1.60 -0.71 7.59
C GLN A 52 2.22 -1.72 6.60
N THR A 53 1.49 -2.77 6.24
CA THR A 53 1.94 -3.77 5.28
C THR A 53 2.05 -3.17 3.87
N ALA A 54 1.07 -2.38 3.43
CA ALA A 54 1.11 -1.71 2.14
C ALA A 54 2.29 -0.77 1.99
N ALA A 55 2.55 0.06 3.01
CA ALA A 55 3.72 0.94 3.03
C ALA A 55 5.03 0.14 3.07
N ALA A 56 5.09 -0.99 3.79
CA ALA A 56 6.29 -1.81 3.88
C ALA A 56 6.62 -2.48 2.53
N VAL A 57 5.60 -3.02 1.86
CA VAL A 57 5.73 -3.57 0.50
C VAL A 57 6.16 -2.48 -0.47
N LEU A 58 5.58 -1.28 -0.39
CA LEU A 58 5.97 -0.14 -1.22
C LEU A 58 7.44 0.24 -0.99
N GLY A 59 7.86 0.44 0.26
CA GLY A 59 9.24 0.81 0.59
C GLY A 59 10.26 -0.27 0.26
N HIS A 60 9.90 -1.55 0.37
CA HIS A 60 10.80 -2.65 0.03
C HIS A 60 11.08 -2.73 -1.47
N ASN A 61 10.04 -2.56 -2.31
CA ASN A 61 10.17 -2.73 -3.75
C ASN A 61 10.54 -1.42 -4.48
N PHE A 62 10.18 -0.27 -3.89
CA PHE A 62 10.34 1.05 -4.48
C PHE A 62 10.84 2.08 -3.45
N PRO A 63 12.04 1.88 -2.84
CA PRO A 63 12.53 2.70 -1.72
C PRO A 63 12.69 4.19 -2.08
N ASP A 64 12.99 4.51 -3.34
CA ASP A 64 13.17 5.89 -3.79
C ASP A 64 11.88 6.57 -4.26
N SER A 65 10.76 5.83 -4.24
CA SER A 65 9.47 6.32 -4.71
C SER A 65 9.00 7.56 -3.94
N PRO A 66 8.52 8.62 -4.61
CA PRO A 66 7.85 9.71 -3.93
C PRO A 66 6.61 9.23 -3.17
N TRP A 67 5.92 8.20 -3.69
CA TRP A 67 4.75 7.59 -3.06
C TRP A 67 5.10 6.92 -1.72
N TYR A 68 6.28 6.29 -1.64
CA TYR A 68 6.75 5.73 -0.37
C TYR A 68 6.95 6.82 0.69
N LYS A 69 7.51 7.96 0.31
CA LYS A 69 7.72 9.08 1.24
C LYS A 69 6.40 9.62 1.79
N ASP A 70 5.36 9.65 0.97
CA ASP A 70 4.04 10.11 1.39
C ASP A 70 3.33 9.07 2.28
N ALA A 71 3.38 7.78 1.92
CA ALA A 71 2.89 6.69 2.76
C ALA A 71 3.55 6.66 4.14
N TYR A 72 4.88 6.82 4.18
CA TYR A 72 5.65 6.86 5.41
C TYR A 72 5.23 8.03 6.31
N LYS A 73 5.16 9.23 5.75
CA LYS A 73 4.70 10.43 6.47
C LYS A 73 3.28 10.25 7.02
N LEU A 74 2.38 9.65 6.23
CA LEU A 74 1.02 9.38 6.67
C LEU A 74 0.99 8.49 7.92
N LEU A 75 1.70 7.36 7.91
CA LEU A 75 1.76 6.45 9.06
C LEU A 75 2.29 7.15 10.33
N GLN A 76 3.32 7.98 10.17
CA GLN A 76 3.90 8.72 11.30
C GLN A 76 2.93 9.68 11.97
N THR A 77 1.88 10.16 11.26
CA THR A 77 0.86 11.04 11.87
C THR A 77 0.11 10.37 13.04
N ASN A 78 0.13 9.04 13.12
CA ASN A 78 -0.46 8.26 14.21
C ASN A 78 0.57 7.37 14.94
N GLY A 79 1.86 7.74 14.87
CA GLY A 79 2.94 6.99 15.51
C GLY A 79 3.19 5.59 14.94
N LEU A 80 2.74 5.33 13.71
CA LEU A 80 2.94 4.06 13.02
C LEU A 80 4.17 4.13 12.09
N GLU A 81 4.73 2.96 11.80
CA GLU A 81 5.83 2.78 10.84
C GLU A 81 5.50 1.65 9.85
N PRO A 82 6.10 1.62 8.64
CA PRO A 82 5.92 0.50 7.73
C PRO A 82 6.37 -0.81 8.38
N ARG A 83 5.47 -1.80 8.40
CA ARG A 83 5.73 -3.12 8.97
C ARG A 83 4.92 -4.17 8.21
N GLU A 84 5.61 -5.11 7.56
CA GLU A 84 4.98 -6.18 6.78
C GLU A 84 4.41 -7.26 7.71
N ASP A 85 3.10 -7.52 7.63
CA ASP A 85 2.50 -8.73 8.17
C ASP A 85 2.53 -9.85 7.10
N LYS A 86 3.22 -10.95 7.39
CA LYS A 86 3.35 -12.10 6.47
C LYS A 86 2.03 -12.83 6.22
N GLY A 87 1.05 -12.73 7.12
CA GLY A 87 -0.31 -13.29 6.94
C GLY A 87 -1.20 -12.44 6.03
N SER A 88 -0.81 -11.18 5.80
CA SER A 88 -1.56 -10.25 4.96
C SER A 88 -1.77 -10.80 3.55
N TRP A 89 -2.95 -10.52 2.99
CA TRP A 89 -3.24 -10.84 1.60
C TRP A 89 -2.24 -10.15 0.65
N LEU A 90 -1.75 -8.96 1.02
CA LEU A 90 -0.85 -8.17 0.18
C LEU A 90 0.54 -8.81 0.10
N SER A 91 1.07 -9.25 1.24
CA SER A 91 2.34 -9.98 1.31
C SER A 91 2.30 -11.25 0.47
N ARG A 92 1.16 -11.97 0.48
CA ARG A 92 0.95 -13.14 -0.38
C ARG A 92 0.86 -12.79 -1.86
N ALA A 93 0.12 -11.74 -2.22
CA ALA A 93 0.01 -11.30 -3.61
C ALA A 93 1.37 -10.87 -4.19
N MET A 94 2.22 -10.25 -3.36
CA MET A 94 3.53 -9.74 -3.75
C MET A 94 4.67 -10.76 -3.55
N GLN A 95 4.40 -11.93 -2.97
CA GLN A 95 5.41 -12.98 -2.84
C GLN A 95 5.91 -13.47 -4.21
N GLY A 96 5.02 -13.51 -5.21
CA GLY A 96 5.38 -13.83 -6.60
C GLY A 96 6.20 -12.74 -7.30
N PHE A 97 6.24 -11.50 -6.77
CA PHE A 97 7.06 -10.41 -7.30
C PHE A 97 8.53 -10.55 -6.88
N LYS A 98 8.79 -10.90 -5.61
CA LYS A 98 10.15 -11.08 -5.06
C LYS A 98 10.96 -12.15 -5.82
N SER A 99 10.32 -13.14 -6.44
CA SER A 99 11.02 -14.19 -7.19
C SER A 99 11.54 -13.77 -8.56
N ILE A 100 11.02 -12.68 -9.16
CA ILE A 100 11.40 -12.28 -10.53
C ILE A 100 12.62 -11.34 -10.51
N ALA A 101 12.81 -10.59 -9.42
CA ALA A 101 13.92 -9.65 -9.24
C ALA A 101 15.22 -10.29 -8.71
N ALA A 102 15.30 -11.63 -8.66
CA ALA A 102 16.46 -12.38 -8.15
C ALA A 102 17.44 -12.85 -9.24
N PHE A 103 17.46 -12.22 -10.41
CA PHE A 103 18.41 -12.49 -11.50
C PHE A 103 19.24 -11.26 -11.84
#